data_AF-A0A081D9U4-F1
#
_entry.id   AF-A0A081D9U4-F1
#
_cell.length_a   1.000
_cell.length_b   1.000
_cell.length_c   1.000
_cell.angle_alpha   90.00
_cell.angle_beta   90.00
_cell.angle_gamma   90.00
#
_symmetry.space_group_name_H-M   'P 1'
#
loop_
_entity.id
_entity.type
_entity.pdbx_description
1 polymer ?
#
loop_
_entity_poly.entity_id
_entity_poly.type
_entity_poly.pdbx_seq_one_letter_code
_entity_poly.pdbx_strand_id
1 'polypeptide(L)'
;MISCNQNKDYSISEPINQNQALQDLYINDINECKFFTVQLSVSKNRDSLEFYFLKARNSFKKVEPILSFHDINNYNFLNAPNILKVEEEDLTDIKINNPQSFQTLEELIFTDQLDVESIHKTSNIIASRLELLSKNSDLSYYQPYHILWMVRKQILRTATTGVTGFDSPVLENSLDDAITAFAKTEQILSLYSSKFKESPLENRWHTHFQKAKTFLQSTDFNHFNRYEFITNHIDPFLKLWTATAKDWKVDFPMELAIKNEAASLFSNETLSLEYFAKTTQLSSSDSQVALGKQLFNDSNLSTSKSISCATCHIEQLAFTDGISKPKGLTRNSPTLTYSAYQQGFFYDKRAGSLEGQIVSVINNSNEFHSDLKSFTKAIETDSSYVNQFKTAYNVTINQQTVRKAIADYVRSLNEWDSKWDKNIRGEQNDLTVSEINGFNLFNGKAKCATCHFAPVFNGTVPPDYMDTEMEHLGVPEIAVISNGRIDPDLGRYDVFKTENRKHFFKTPTIRNIELTAPYMHNGVYQTLEEVVDFYNRGGGYGIGIIDQEYQTLPTEPLNLSQEEMDDIINFMKTLTDARFID
;
A
#
# COMPACT_ATOMS: atom_id res chain seq x y z
N MET A 1 -78.68 20.53 -10.18
CA MET A 1 -77.58 20.80 -11.13
C MET A 1 -76.29 20.32 -10.51
N ILE A 2 -75.58 19.50 -11.28
CA ILE A 2 -74.31 18.86 -10.94
C ILE A 2 -73.21 19.91 -10.84
N SER A 3 -72.34 19.82 -9.84
CA SER A 3 -71.01 20.43 -9.89
C SER A 3 -70.01 19.41 -9.36
N CYS A 4 -69.32 18.75 -10.28
CA CYS A 4 -68.14 17.92 -10.00
C CYS A 4 -66.96 18.82 -9.64
N ASN A 5 -66.43 18.70 -8.42
CA ASN A 5 -65.05 19.08 -8.13
C ASN A 5 -64.23 17.80 -8.04
N GLN A 6 -63.53 17.48 -9.11
CA GLN A 6 -62.42 16.52 -9.08
C GLN A 6 -61.24 17.23 -8.40
N ASN A 7 -61.00 16.94 -7.12
CA ASN A 7 -59.71 17.21 -6.52
C ASN A 7 -58.70 16.25 -7.17
N LYS A 8 -57.84 16.80 -8.02
CA LYS A 8 -56.60 16.12 -8.44
C LYS A 8 -55.67 16.12 -7.22
N ASP A 9 -55.54 14.97 -6.57
CA ASP A 9 -54.42 14.71 -5.67
C ASP A 9 -53.14 14.68 -6.50
N TYR A 10 -52.44 15.82 -6.55
CA TYR A 10 -51.06 15.86 -6.97
C TYR A 10 -50.23 15.38 -5.78
N SER A 11 -49.88 14.08 -5.74
CA SER A 11 -48.78 13.63 -4.89
C SER A 11 -47.49 14.19 -5.49
N ILE A 12 -47.03 15.31 -4.95
CA ILE A 12 -45.66 15.77 -5.19
C ILE A 12 -44.78 14.77 -4.44
N SER A 13 -44.20 13.79 -5.16
CA SER A 13 -43.10 13.02 -4.58
C SER A 13 -41.95 14.00 -4.37
N GLU A 14 -41.61 14.29 -3.12
CA GLU A 14 -40.38 15.04 -2.85
C GLU A 14 -39.20 14.31 -3.54
N PRO A 15 -38.34 15.03 -4.26
CA PRO A 15 -37.18 14.41 -4.89
C PRO A 15 -36.34 13.75 -3.80
N ILE A 16 -36.02 12.46 -3.97
CA ILE A 16 -35.20 11.70 -3.03
C ILE A 16 -33.88 12.46 -2.84
N ASN A 17 -33.61 12.88 -1.61
CA ASN A 17 -32.30 13.37 -1.25
C ASN A 17 -31.32 12.20 -1.29
N GLN A 18 -30.51 12.12 -2.34
CA GLN A 18 -29.59 11.00 -2.60
C GLN A 18 -28.59 10.79 -1.44
N ASN A 19 -28.15 11.87 -0.80
CA ASN A 19 -27.26 11.78 0.36
C ASN A 19 -27.99 11.24 1.59
N GLN A 20 -29.29 11.55 1.75
CA GLN A 20 -30.11 10.92 2.80
C GLN A 20 -30.29 9.42 2.52
N ALA A 21 -30.55 9.04 1.27
CA ALA A 21 -30.63 7.62 0.91
C ALA A 21 -29.30 6.89 1.14
N LEU A 22 -28.16 7.54 0.86
CA LEU A 22 -26.84 7.01 1.16
C LEU A 22 -26.60 6.87 2.67
N GLN A 23 -27.00 7.86 3.46
CA GLN A 23 -26.96 7.83 4.92
C GLN A 23 -27.79 6.65 5.45
N ASP A 24 -29.04 6.52 5.03
CA ASP A 24 -29.94 5.45 5.49
C ASP A 24 -29.38 4.07 5.12
N LEU A 25 -28.83 3.94 3.90
CA LEU A 25 -28.15 2.72 3.46
C LEU A 25 -26.99 2.36 4.39
N TYR A 26 -26.10 3.31 4.65
CA TYR A 26 -24.92 3.12 5.50
C TYR A 26 -25.29 2.75 6.94
N ILE A 27 -26.24 3.46 7.53
CA ILE A 27 -26.69 3.20 8.90
C ILE A 27 -27.35 1.82 9.01
N ASN A 28 -28.10 1.39 7.99
CA ASN A 28 -28.68 0.05 7.95
C ASN A 28 -27.60 -1.03 7.88
N ASP A 29 -26.57 -0.87 7.03
CA ASP A 29 -25.45 -1.82 6.94
C ASP A 29 -24.66 -1.89 8.26
N ILE A 30 -24.42 -0.74 8.92
CA ILE A 30 -23.76 -0.72 10.25
C ILE A 30 -24.60 -1.47 11.28
N ASN A 31 -25.91 -1.23 11.32
CA ASN A 31 -26.79 -1.86 12.30
C ASN A 31 -26.89 -3.38 12.08
N GLU A 32 -26.89 -3.85 10.84
CA GLU A 32 -26.81 -5.28 10.51
C GLU A 32 -25.49 -5.89 10.98
N CYS A 33 -24.36 -5.24 10.66
CA CYS A 33 -23.03 -5.65 11.11
C CYS A 33 -22.95 -5.73 12.64
N LYS A 34 -23.47 -4.71 13.32
CA LYS A 34 -23.53 -4.67 14.79
C LYS A 34 -24.38 -5.81 15.35
N PHE A 35 -25.53 -6.08 14.76
CA PHE A 35 -26.42 -7.16 15.21
C PHE A 35 -25.69 -8.52 15.23
N PHE A 36 -25.03 -8.90 14.13
CA PHE A 36 -24.27 -10.15 14.08
C PHE A 36 -23.05 -10.16 15.01
N THR A 37 -22.39 -9.01 15.18
CA THR A 37 -21.28 -8.87 16.14
C THR A 37 -21.75 -9.04 17.59
N VAL A 38 -22.96 -8.59 17.93
CA VAL A 38 -23.57 -8.85 19.25
C VAL A 38 -23.93 -10.33 19.42
N GLN A 39 -24.37 -11.02 18.36
CA GLN A 39 -24.60 -12.46 18.45
C GLN A 39 -23.30 -13.26 18.68
N LEU A 40 -22.18 -12.81 18.10
CA LEU A 40 -20.86 -13.35 18.40
C LEU A 40 -20.51 -13.23 19.90
N SER A 41 -20.76 -12.07 20.51
CA SER A 41 -20.36 -11.81 21.89
C SER A 41 -21.13 -12.58 22.96
N VAL A 42 -22.19 -13.32 22.56
CA VAL A 42 -22.96 -14.21 23.45
C VAL A 42 -22.88 -15.68 23.06
N SER A 43 -22.28 -16.00 21.91
CA SER A 43 -22.16 -17.36 21.39
C SER A 43 -21.05 -18.14 22.09
N LYS A 44 -21.26 -19.43 22.37
CA LYS A 44 -20.31 -20.24 23.18
C LYS A 44 -19.70 -21.43 22.45
N ASN A 45 -20.38 -21.96 21.45
CA ASN A 45 -19.91 -23.11 20.68
C ASN A 45 -19.31 -22.65 19.36
N ARG A 46 -18.38 -23.45 18.84
CA ARG A 46 -17.62 -23.17 17.62
C ARG A 46 -18.54 -22.88 16.43
N ASP A 47 -19.47 -23.78 16.12
CA ASP A 47 -20.37 -23.64 14.96
C ASP A 47 -21.14 -22.31 14.95
N SER A 48 -21.63 -21.87 16.11
CA SER A 48 -22.34 -20.58 16.23
C SER A 48 -21.39 -19.41 16.07
N LEU A 49 -20.18 -19.50 16.64
CA LEU A 49 -19.15 -18.47 16.51
C LEU A 49 -18.75 -18.30 15.04
N GLU A 50 -18.43 -19.40 14.35
CA GLU A 50 -18.07 -19.38 12.92
C GLU A 50 -19.22 -18.82 12.07
N PHE A 51 -20.46 -19.29 12.31
CA PHE A 51 -21.63 -18.80 11.57
C PHE A 51 -21.85 -17.28 11.74
N TYR A 52 -21.86 -16.78 12.97
CA TYR A 52 -22.09 -15.36 13.22
C TYR A 52 -20.90 -14.51 12.80
N PHE A 53 -19.68 -15.05 12.82
CA PHE A 53 -18.50 -14.38 12.29
C PHE A 53 -18.65 -14.13 10.80
N LEU A 54 -18.96 -15.16 10.02
CA LEU A 54 -19.15 -15.03 8.58
C LEU A 54 -20.26 -14.02 8.24
N LYS A 55 -21.35 -14.00 9.02
CA LYS A 55 -22.43 -12.99 8.86
C LYS A 55 -21.96 -11.58 9.20
N ALA A 56 -21.28 -11.40 10.33
CA ALA A 56 -20.77 -10.10 10.76
C ALA A 56 -19.73 -9.56 9.78
N ARG A 57 -18.83 -10.42 9.29
CA ARG A 57 -17.81 -10.10 8.31
C ARG A 57 -18.42 -9.68 6.97
N ASN A 58 -19.40 -10.44 6.46
CA ASN A 58 -20.10 -10.07 5.24
C ASN A 58 -20.79 -8.70 5.38
N SER A 59 -21.47 -8.44 6.49
CA SER A 59 -22.07 -7.13 6.76
C SER A 59 -21.02 -6.02 6.93
N PHE A 60 -19.85 -6.30 7.51
CA PHE A 60 -18.75 -5.34 7.57
C PHE A 60 -18.25 -4.95 6.17
N LYS A 61 -18.17 -5.90 5.23
CA LYS A 61 -17.82 -5.60 3.83
C LYS A 61 -18.88 -4.81 3.07
N LYS A 62 -20.14 -4.81 3.53
CA LYS A 62 -21.16 -3.85 3.06
C LYS A 62 -20.93 -2.43 3.62
N VAL A 63 -20.31 -2.30 4.79
CA VAL A 63 -20.00 -0.99 5.42
C VAL A 63 -18.73 -0.38 4.82
N GLU A 64 -17.79 -1.22 4.38
CA GLU A 64 -16.44 -0.86 3.93
C GLU A 64 -16.34 0.31 2.92
N PRO A 65 -17.10 0.35 1.80
CA PRO A 65 -16.90 1.40 0.79
C PRO A 65 -17.08 2.80 1.38
N ILE A 66 -18.10 2.98 2.23
CA ILE A 66 -18.42 4.25 2.86
C ILE A 66 -17.48 4.50 4.04
N LEU A 67 -17.35 3.54 4.97
CA LEU A 67 -16.57 3.73 6.19
C LEU A 67 -15.10 4.03 5.89
N SER A 68 -14.50 3.29 4.97
CA SER A 68 -13.10 3.47 4.60
C SER A 68 -12.81 4.80 3.88
N PHE A 69 -13.83 5.49 3.40
CA PHE A 69 -13.72 6.83 2.82
C PHE A 69 -14.08 7.92 3.83
N HIS A 70 -15.17 7.75 4.57
CA HIS A 70 -15.71 8.71 5.54
C HIS A 70 -14.86 8.82 6.80
N ASP A 71 -14.40 7.68 7.33
CA ASP A 71 -13.66 7.58 8.59
C ASP A 71 -12.64 6.44 8.53
N ILE A 72 -11.51 6.76 7.91
CA ILE A 72 -10.41 5.80 7.70
C ILE A 72 -9.83 5.26 9.02
N ASN A 73 -9.88 6.05 10.10
CA ASN A 73 -9.35 5.61 11.40
C ASN A 73 -10.21 4.50 12.00
N ASN A 74 -11.54 4.65 11.94
CA ASN A 74 -12.45 3.59 12.37
C ASN A 74 -12.39 2.37 11.45
N TYR A 75 -12.24 2.56 10.13
CA TYR A 75 -12.00 1.44 9.21
C TYR A 75 -10.74 0.66 9.57
N ASN A 76 -9.60 1.35 9.71
CA ASN A 76 -8.31 0.75 10.03
C ASN A 76 -8.35 0.03 11.39
N PHE A 77 -9.08 0.56 12.38
CA PHE A 77 -9.28 -0.16 13.64
C PHE A 77 -10.08 -1.46 13.44
N LEU A 78 -11.21 -1.38 12.73
CA LEU A 78 -12.13 -2.52 12.56
C LEU A 78 -11.56 -3.61 11.64
N ASN A 79 -10.56 -3.28 10.81
CA ASN A 79 -9.91 -4.19 9.87
C ASN A 79 -8.40 -4.33 10.10
N ALA A 80 -7.88 -3.96 11.29
CA ALA A 80 -6.45 -4.08 11.59
C ALA A 80 -5.98 -5.54 11.58
N PRO A 81 -4.76 -5.86 11.10
CA PRO A 81 -4.17 -7.19 11.31
C PRO A 81 -3.98 -7.48 12.80
N ASN A 82 -3.90 -8.76 13.17
CA ASN A 82 -3.71 -9.17 14.55
C ASN A 82 -2.24 -9.02 15.03
N ILE A 83 -1.67 -7.85 14.77
CA ILE A 83 -0.31 -7.45 15.13
C ILE A 83 -0.39 -6.20 16.02
N LEU A 84 0.50 -6.10 17.01
CA LEU A 84 0.59 -4.91 17.87
C LEU A 84 0.75 -3.63 17.05
N LYS A 85 -0.17 -2.70 17.22
CA LYS A 85 -0.04 -1.36 16.65
C LYS A 85 0.74 -0.48 17.62
N VAL A 86 1.97 -0.13 17.23
CA VAL A 86 2.84 0.77 17.98
C VAL A 86 2.92 2.10 17.24
N GLU A 87 2.39 3.15 17.87
CA GLU A 87 2.48 4.54 17.41
C GLU A 87 3.56 5.25 18.22
N GLU A 88 4.56 5.79 17.52
CA GLU A 88 5.74 6.43 18.12
C GLU A 88 5.80 7.88 17.64
N GLU A 89 5.19 8.80 18.39
CA GLU A 89 5.21 10.23 18.07
C GLU A 89 6.51 10.88 18.57
N ASP A 90 6.87 10.62 19.84
CA ASP A 90 8.16 10.97 20.43
C ASP A 90 8.59 9.94 21.50
N LEU A 91 9.74 10.13 22.14
CA LEU A 91 10.29 9.23 23.17
C LEU A 91 9.42 9.12 24.43
N THR A 92 8.46 10.03 24.61
CA THR A 92 7.58 10.13 25.77
C THR A 92 6.12 9.81 25.46
N ASP A 93 5.71 9.83 24.19
CA ASP A 93 4.37 9.44 23.71
C ASP A 93 4.46 8.23 22.77
N ILE A 94 4.58 7.04 23.38
CA ILE A 94 4.51 5.75 22.71
C ILE A 94 3.17 5.09 23.09
N LYS A 95 2.31 4.85 22.09
CA LYS A 95 1.02 4.18 22.25
C LYS A 95 1.12 2.77 21.69
N ILE A 96 0.93 1.77 22.56
CA ILE A 96 0.87 0.36 22.19
C ILE A 96 -0.57 -0.10 22.29
N ASN A 97 -1.17 -0.43 21.15
CA ASN A 97 -2.56 -0.85 21.06
C ASN A 97 -2.63 -2.31 20.60
N ASN A 98 -3.31 -3.15 21.39
CA ASN A 98 -3.69 -4.48 20.95
C ASN A 98 -4.80 -4.37 19.89
N PRO A 99 -4.66 -5.01 18.72
CA PRO A 99 -5.69 -4.99 17.70
C PRO A 99 -6.95 -5.72 18.20
N GLN A 100 -8.10 -5.17 17.88
CA GLN A 100 -9.42 -5.69 18.27
C GLN A 100 -10.37 -5.54 17.09
N SER A 101 -10.06 -6.27 16.03
CA SER A 101 -10.64 -6.12 14.69
C SER A 101 -11.36 -7.38 14.24
N PHE A 102 -11.98 -7.33 13.05
CA PHE A 102 -12.51 -8.53 12.39
C PHE A 102 -11.40 -9.54 12.03
N GLN A 103 -10.17 -9.10 11.72
CA GLN A 103 -9.07 -10.05 11.47
C GLN A 103 -8.63 -10.73 12.77
N THR A 104 -8.56 -10.00 13.90
CA THR A 104 -8.32 -10.59 15.21
C THR A 104 -9.39 -11.63 15.56
N LEU A 105 -10.67 -11.34 15.29
CA LEU A 105 -11.74 -12.31 15.51
C LEU A 105 -11.60 -13.56 14.63
N GLU A 106 -11.17 -13.42 13.39
CA GLU A 106 -10.93 -14.54 12.48
C GLU A 106 -9.90 -15.50 13.09
N GLU A 107 -8.74 -14.99 13.50
CA GLU A 107 -7.68 -15.80 14.10
C GLU A 107 -8.09 -16.43 15.43
N LEU A 108 -8.85 -15.70 16.27
CA LEU A 108 -9.34 -16.23 17.55
C LEU A 108 -10.41 -17.32 17.38
N ILE A 109 -11.20 -17.30 16.32
CA ILE A 109 -12.29 -18.25 16.08
C ILE A 109 -11.80 -19.49 15.33
N PHE A 110 -10.92 -19.31 14.34
CA PHE A 110 -10.45 -20.38 13.45
C PHE A 110 -9.11 -21.01 13.87
N THR A 111 -8.77 -20.93 15.15
CA THR A 111 -7.66 -21.66 15.79
C THR A 111 -8.13 -23.02 16.34
N ASP A 112 -7.21 -23.91 16.72
CA ASP A 112 -7.52 -25.20 17.34
C ASP A 112 -8.11 -25.03 18.76
N GLN A 113 -7.62 -24.05 19.53
CA GLN A 113 -8.03 -23.81 20.91
C GLN A 113 -8.83 -22.51 21.04
N LEU A 114 -10.13 -22.62 21.32
CA LEU A 114 -10.99 -21.45 21.46
C LEU A 114 -10.79 -20.73 22.78
N ASP A 115 -10.47 -19.44 22.70
CA ASP A 115 -10.59 -18.48 23.80
C ASP A 115 -11.88 -17.67 23.65
N VAL A 116 -12.98 -18.23 24.16
CA VAL A 116 -14.31 -17.60 24.11
C VAL A 116 -14.34 -16.25 24.81
N GLU A 117 -13.55 -16.05 25.87
CA GLU A 117 -13.52 -14.78 26.61
C GLU A 117 -12.90 -13.67 25.75
N SER A 118 -11.78 -13.95 25.10
CA SER A 118 -11.15 -13.01 24.16
C SER A 118 -12.03 -12.70 22.95
N ILE A 119 -12.74 -13.70 22.42
CA ILE A 119 -13.71 -13.51 21.33
C ILE A 119 -14.85 -12.58 21.78
N HIS A 120 -15.42 -12.82 22.97
CA HIS A 120 -16.50 -11.98 23.51
C HIS A 120 -16.04 -10.55 23.76
N LYS A 121 -14.87 -10.37 24.36
CA LYS A 121 -14.26 -9.06 24.61
C LYS A 121 -14.07 -8.27 23.31
N THR A 122 -13.45 -8.90 22.31
CA THR A 122 -13.21 -8.28 21.00
C THR A 122 -14.51 -7.94 20.29
N SER A 123 -15.47 -8.87 20.27
CA SER A 123 -16.79 -8.66 19.67
C SER A 123 -17.56 -7.50 20.32
N ASN A 124 -17.54 -7.39 21.66
CA ASN A 124 -18.21 -6.29 22.37
C ASN A 124 -17.59 -4.92 22.04
N ILE A 125 -16.27 -4.86 21.83
CA ILE A 125 -15.57 -3.62 21.48
C ILE A 125 -15.91 -3.19 20.05
N ILE A 126 -15.91 -4.13 19.11
CA ILE A 126 -16.36 -3.90 17.73
C ILE A 126 -17.82 -3.43 17.72
N ALA A 127 -18.71 -4.12 18.42
CA ALA A 127 -20.13 -3.76 18.50
C ALA A 127 -20.35 -2.35 19.09
N SER A 128 -19.60 -2.01 20.15
CA SER A 128 -19.66 -0.67 20.77
C SER A 128 -19.17 0.41 19.81
N ARG A 129 -18.13 0.15 19.03
CA ARG A 129 -17.64 1.08 18.01
C ARG A 129 -18.65 1.26 16.87
N LEU A 130 -19.24 0.17 16.38
CA LEU A 130 -20.32 0.21 15.38
C LEU A 130 -21.54 1.00 15.88
N GLU A 131 -21.92 0.86 17.16
CA GLU A 131 -22.97 1.66 17.81
C GLU A 131 -22.65 3.16 17.82
N LEU A 132 -21.38 3.53 18.05
CA LEU A 132 -20.96 4.93 17.98
C LEU A 132 -20.97 5.45 16.54
N LEU A 133 -20.48 4.66 15.58
CA LEU A 133 -20.50 5.02 14.16
C LEU A 133 -21.93 5.27 13.67
N SER A 134 -22.90 4.41 14.03
CA SER A 134 -24.28 4.59 13.56
C SER A 134 -24.97 5.83 14.13
N LYS A 135 -24.49 6.38 15.25
CA LYS A 135 -25.04 7.60 15.87
C LYS A 135 -24.36 8.89 15.41
N ASN A 136 -23.11 8.80 14.95
CA ASN A 136 -22.26 9.97 14.71
C ASN A 136 -21.82 10.16 13.25
N SER A 137 -22.28 9.31 12.33
CA SER A 137 -21.99 9.47 10.91
C SER A 137 -22.98 10.44 10.26
N ASP A 138 -22.48 11.41 9.49
CA ASP A 138 -23.28 12.33 8.69
C ASP A 138 -22.71 12.40 7.28
N LEU A 139 -23.48 11.94 6.29
CA LEU A 139 -23.11 11.93 4.87
C LEU A 139 -23.84 13.04 4.08
N SER A 140 -24.61 13.91 4.75
CA SER A 140 -25.48 14.90 4.10
C SER A 140 -24.71 15.92 3.25
N TYR A 141 -23.46 16.23 3.62
CA TYR A 141 -22.61 17.22 2.97
C TYR A 141 -21.86 16.69 1.73
N TYR A 142 -22.02 15.41 1.40
CA TYR A 142 -21.28 14.80 0.30
C TYR A 142 -21.60 15.46 -1.05
N GLN A 143 -20.55 15.61 -1.83
CA GLN A 143 -20.56 16.24 -3.15
C GLN A 143 -20.27 15.17 -4.19
N PRO A 144 -20.57 15.40 -5.48
CA PRO A 144 -20.30 14.42 -6.53
C PRO A 144 -18.86 13.87 -6.52
N TYR A 145 -17.85 14.72 -6.26
CA TYR A 145 -16.46 14.28 -6.17
C TYR A 145 -16.19 13.32 -4.99
N HIS A 146 -16.87 13.49 -3.85
CA HIS A 146 -16.76 12.57 -2.72
C HIS A 146 -17.27 11.17 -3.08
N ILE A 147 -18.40 11.09 -3.80
CA ILE A 147 -18.97 9.83 -4.25
C ILE A 147 -18.04 9.13 -5.24
N LEU A 148 -17.52 9.88 -6.21
CA LEU A 148 -16.58 9.31 -7.16
C LEU A 148 -15.29 8.85 -6.48
N TRP A 149 -14.68 9.66 -5.60
CA TRP A 149 -13.50 9.19 -4.86
C TRP A 149 -13.76 7.94 -4.04
N MET A 150 -14.92 7.83 -3.37
CA MET A 150 -15.31 6.63 -2.63
C MET A 150 -15.37 5.39 -3.54
N VAL A 151 -16.04 5.48 -4.70
CA VAL A 151 -16.16 4.39 -5.67
C VAL A 151 -14.78 3.96 -6.17
N ARG A 152 -13.93 4.92 -6.59
CA ARG A 152 -12.56 4.63 -7.05
C ARG A 152 -11.73 3.98 -5.95
N LYS A 153 -11.81 4.51 -4.73
CA LYS A 153 -11.08 3.99 -3.57
C LYS A 153 -11.44 2.53 -3.31
N GLN A 154 -12.72 2.17 -3.41
CA GLN A 154 -13.13 0.79 -3.24
C GLN A 154 -12.63 -0.13 -4.38
N ILE A 155 -12.70 0.32 -5.63
CA ILE A 155 -12.16 -0.44 -6.78
C ILE A 155 -10.67 -0.74 -6.58
N LEU A 156 -9.89 0.28 -6.20
CA LEU A 156 -8.47 0.14 -5.97
C LEU A 156 -8.16 -0.74 -4.76
N ARG A 157 -8.85 -0.54 -3.63
CA ARG A 157 -8.71 -1.39 -2.45
C ARG A 157 -8.94 -2.86 -2.78
N THR A 158 -10.02 -3.17 -3.52
CA THR A 158 -10.31 -4.53 -3.92
C THR A 158 -9.15 -5.12 -4.73
N ALA A 159 -8.52 -4.36 -5.62
CA ALA A 159 -7.37 -4.81 -6.40
C ALA A 159 -6.09 -4.99 -5.56
N THR A 160 -5.85 -4.11 -4.58
CA THR A 160 -4.54 -4.03 -3.89
C THR A 160 -4.48 -4.76 -2.55
N THR A 161 -5.62 -4.92 -1.86
CA THR A 161 -5.70 -5.62 -0.57
C THR A 161 -6.87 -6.61 -0.49
N GLY A 162 -7.98 -6.30 -1.17
CA GLY A 162 -9.21 -7.08 -1.05
C GLY A 162 -9.19 -8.45 -1.73
N VAL A 163 -8.33 -8.67 -2.73
CA VAL A 163 -8.12 -9.99 -3.35
C VAL A 163 -6.75 -10.60 -3.04
N THR A 164 -5.96 -9.99 -2.15
CA THR A 164 -4.57 -10.43 -1.86
C THR A 164 -4.42 -11.28 -0.61
N GLY A 165 -5.50 -11.50 0.15
CA GLY A 165 -5.47 -12.19 1.43
C GLY A 165 -5.13 -11.27 2.61
N PHE A 166 -4.82 -9.99 2.37
CA PHE A 166 -4.49 -9.01 3.42
C PHE A 166 -5.63 -8.85 4.45
N ASP A 167 -6.86 -8.90 3.99
CA ASP A 167 -8.05 -8.66 4.81
C ASP A 167 -8.62 -9.92 5.48
N SER A 168 -8.26 -11.12 5.01
CA SER A 168 -8.75 -12.42 5.49
C SER A 168 -7.62 -13.46 5.38
N PRO A 169 -6.60 -13.36 6.23
CA PRO A 169 -5.37 -14.15 6.09
C PRO A 169 -5.55 -15.63 6.46
N VAL A 170 -6.64 -16.00 7.14
CA VAL A 170 -6.91 -17.36 7.63
C VAL A 170 -7.93 -18.10 6.76
N LEU A 171 -9.11 -17.51 6.52
CA LEU A 171 -10.18 -18.18 5.77
C LEU A 171 -10.02 -18.08 4.25
N GLU A 172 -9.15 -17.19 3.77
CA GLU A 172 -9.00 -16.91 2.35
C GLU A 172 -10.30 -16.43 1.68
N ASN A 173 -11.22 -15.81 2.45
CA ASN A 173 -12.56 -15.38 2.00
C ASN A 173 -12.55 -14.10 1.12
N SER A 174 -11.37 -13.73 0.61
CA SER A 174 -11.10 -12.46 -0.05
C SER A 174 -11.99 -12.23 -1.28
N LEU A 175 -12.29 -13.28 -2.07
CA LEU A 175 -13.11 -13.13 -3.28
C LEU A 175 -14.59 -12.84 -2.96
N ASP A 176 -15.14 -13.48 -1.93
CA ASP A 176 -16.52 -13.23 -1.47
C ASP A 176 -16.66 -11.85 -0.80
N ASP A 177 -15.63 -11.44 -0.05
CA ASP A 177 -15.51 -10.09 0.49
C ASP A 177 -15.50 -9.04 -0.64
N ALA A 178 -14.73 -9.27 -1.70
CA ALA A 178 -14.68 -8.42 -2.89
C ALA A 178 -16.02 -8.35 -3.63
N ILE A 179 -16.71 -9.47 -3.81
CA ILE A 179 -18.06 -9.51 -4.41
C ILE A 179 -19.04 -8.64 -3.62
N THR A 180 -18.99 -8.74 -2.29
CA THR A 180 -19.87 -7.97 -1.40
C THR A 180 -19.58 -6.47 -1.48
N ALA A 181 -18.30 -6.09 -1.45
CA ALA A 181 -17.89 -4.70 -1.55
C ALA A 181 -18.23 -4.09 -2.94
N PHE A 182 -18.08 -4.84 -4.03
CA PHE A 182 -18.47 -4.41 -5.37
C PHE A 182 -19.99 -4.27 -5.51
N ALA A 183 -20.78 -5.21 -4.99
CA ALA A 183 -22.24 -5.10 -4.99
C ALA A 183 -22.70 -3.85 -4.22
N LYS A 184 -22.05 -3.52 -3.10
CA LYS A 184 -22.34 -2.28 -2.37
C LYS A 184 -21.93 -1.04 -3.15
N THR A 185 -20.76 -1.08 -3.80
CA THR A 185 -20.28 0.04 -4.62
C THR A 185 -21.23 0.33 -5.78
N GLU A 186 -21.73 -0.70 -6.44
CA GLU A 186 -22.77 -0.61 -7.48
C GLU A 186 -24.06 0.01 -6.93
N GLN A 187 -24.50 -0.43 -5.74
CA GLN A 187 -25.68 0.13 -5.07
C GLN A 187 -25.51 1.62 -4.76
N ILE A 188 -24.34 2.03 -4.24
CA ILE A 188 -24.01 3.44 -3.97
C ILE A 188 -24.10 4.25 -5.25
N LEU A 189 -23.46 3.79 -6.34
CA LEU A 189 -23.47 4.49 -7.61
C LEU A 189 -24.89 4.66 -8.17
N SER A 190 -25.73 3.64 -8.00
CA SER A 190 -27.14 3.64 -8.43
C SER A 190 -28.03 4.63 -7.66
N LEU A 191 -27.66 5.04 -6.43
CA LEU A 191 -28.36 6.14 -5.76
C LEU A 191 -28.22 7.47 -6.52
N TYR A 192 -27.16 7.60 -7.32
CA TYR A 192 -26.83 8.78 -8.10
C TYR A 192 -27.17 8.63 -9.60
N SER A 193 -28.04 7.70 -10.00
CA SER A 193 -28.47 7.50 -11.40
C SER A 193 -28.88 8.80 -12.11
N SER A 194 -29.57 9.72 -11.41
CA SER A 194 -30.00 11.01 -11.99
C SER A 194 -28.85 11.95 -12.39
N LYS A 195 -27.61 11.68 -11.94
CA LYS A 195 -26.40 12.43 -12.33
C LYS A 195 -25.82 11.97 -13.66
N PHE A 196 -26.12 10.73 -14.09
CA PHE A 196 -25.71 10.24 -15.39
C PHE A 196 -26.53 10.93 -16.48
N LYS A 197 -25.86 11.68 -17.37
CA LYS A 197 -26.51 12.29 -18.53
C LYS A 197 -26.51 11.34 -19.72
N GLU A 198 -25.49 10.49 -19.79
CA GLU A 198 -25.37 9.42 -20.77
C GLU A 198 -25.92 8.11 -20.19
N SER A 199 -27.19 7.78 -20.44
CA SER A 199 -27.78 6.48 -20.04
C SER A 199 -26.95 5.25 -20.46
N PRO A 200 -26.23 5.24 -21.60
CA PRO A 200 -25.32 4.15 -21.92
C PRO A 200 -24.17 3.95 -20.91
N LEU A 201 -23.71 5.01 -20.24
CA LEU A 201 -22.60 4.94 -19.28
C LEU A 201 -23.01 4.22 -17.99
N GLU A 202 -24.20 4.51 -17.46
CA GLU A 202 -24.76 3.81 -16.30
C GLU A 202 -24.94 2.30 -16.60
N ASN A 203 -25.50 1.96 -17.77
CA ASN A 203 -25.63 0.56 -18.19
C ASN A 203 -24.29 -0.17 -18.33
N ARG A 204 -23.24 0.55 -18.77
CA ARG A 204 -21.88 -0.02 -18.83
C ARG A 204 -21.33 -0.33 -17.45
N TRP A 205 -21.58 0.52 -16.45
CA TRP A 205 -21.24 0.23 -15.05
C TRP A 205 -21.91 -1.03 -14.54
N HIS A 206 -23.24 -1.11 -14.66
CA HIS A 206 -24.00 -2.29 -14.24
C HIS A 206 -23.48 -3.57 -14.90
N THR A 207 -23.33 -3.53 -16.23
CA THR A 207 -22.80 -4.66 -17.01
C THR A 207 -21.41 -5.08 -16.52
N HIS A 208 -20.54 -4.11 -16.21
CA HIS A 208 -19.17 -4.40 -15.81
C HIS A 208 -19.06 -4.93 -14.38
N PHE A 209 -19.90 -4.46 -13.45
CA PHE A 209 -20.04 -5.05 -12.12
C PHE A 209 -20.49 -6.51 -12.19
N GLN A 210 -21.47 -6.85 -13.04
CA GLN A 210 -21.90 -8.24 -13.21
C GLN A 210 -20.78 -9.13 -13.80
N LYS A 211 -19.99 -8.60 -14.75
CA LYS A 211 -18.83 -9.31 -15.30
C LYS A 211 -17.76 -9.56 -14.23
N ALA A 212 -17.40 -8.53 -13.46
CA ALA A 212 -16.42 -8.64 -12.39
C ALA A 212 -16.87 -9.62 -11.29
N LYS A 213 -18.15 -9.58 -10.90
CA LYS A 213 -18.74 -10.55 -9.98
C LYS A 213 -18.62 -11.97 -10.52
N THR A 214 -18.99 -12.20 -11.78
CA THR A 214 -18.89 -13.53 -12.42
C THR A 214 -17.45 -14.03 -12.42
N PHE A 215 -16.48 -13.15 -12.69
CA PHE A 215 -15.06 -13.48 -12.67
C PHE A 215 -14.58 -13.84 -11.25
N LEU A 216 -14.96 -13.06 -10.23
CA LEU A 216 -14.64 -13.35 -8.83
C LEU A 216 -15.23 -14.68 -8.34
N GLN A 217 -16.37 -15.10 -8.89
CA GLN A 217 -17.03 -16.38 -8.57
C GLN A 217 -16.48 -17.58 -9.37
N SER A 218 -15.55 -17.35 -10.29
CA SER A 218 -15.13 -18.39 -11.25
C SER A 218 -14.21 -19.45 -10.65
N THR A 219 -13.55 -19.15 -9.52
CA THR A 219 -12.51 -19.99 -8.92
C THR A 219 -12.31 -19.65 -7.44
N ASP A 220 -11.48 -20.42 -6.74
CA ASP A 220 -11.03 -20.13 -5.38
C ASP A 220 -9.88 -19.11 -5.32
N PHE A 221 -9.56 -18.67 -4.09
CA PHE A 221 -8.55 -17.65 -3.79
C PHE A 221 -7.15 -17.95 -4.36
N ASN A 222 -6.71 -19.20 -4.29
CA ASN A 222 -5.34 -19.59 -4.68
C ASN A 222 -5.19 -19.72 -6.19
N HIS A 223 -6.25 -20.10 -6.90
CA HIS A 223 -6.27 -20.21 -8.36
C HIS A 223 -6.77 -18.94 -9.08
N PHE A 224 -7.11 -17.88 -8.33
CA PHE A 224 -7.64 -16.65 -8.90
C PHE A 224 -6.61 -15.88 -9.75
N ASN A 225 -6.94 -15.67 -11.03
CA ASN A 225 -6.10 -14.92 -11.96
C ASN A 225 -6.25 -13.41 -11.73
N ARG A 226 -5.36 -12.87 -10.90
CA ARG A 226 -5.32 -11.46 -10.51
C ARG A 226 -4.79 -10.57 -11.63
N TYR A 227 -3.91 -11.09 -12.48
CA TYR A 227 -3.45 -10.35 -13.66
C TYR A 227 -4.64 -10.01 -14.57
N GLU A 228 -5.44 -11.02 -14.94
CA GLU A 228 -6.66 -10.80 -15.74
C GLU A 228 -7.70 -9.98 -14.98
N PHE A 229 -7.81 -10.14 -13.66
CA PHE A 229 -8.70 -9.29 -12.86
C PHE A 229 -8.34 -7.81 -13.01
N ILE A 230 -7.04 -7.48 -12.96
CA ILE A 230 -6.58 -6.09 -13.10
C ILE A 230 -6.84 -5.59 -14.53
N THR A 231 -6.39 -6.33 -15.55
CA THR A 231 -6.46 -5.88 -16.95
C THR A 231 -7.88 -5.86 -17.50
N ASN A 232 -8.71 -6.84 -17.16
CA ASN A 232 -10.06 -7.00 -17.70
C ASN A 232 -11.15 -6.38 -16.83
N HIS A 233 -10.88 -6.09 -15.55
CA HIS A 233 -11.88 -5.52 -14.65
C HIS A 233 -11.46 -4.20 -14.00
N ILE A 234 -10.35 -4.14 -13.28
CA ILE A 234 -9.93 -2.95 -12.52
C ILE A 234 -9.64 -1.76 -13.43
N ASP A 235 -8.78 -1.92 -14.42
CA ASP A 235 -8.45 -0.83 -15.35
C ASP A 235 -9.68 -0.35 -16.15
N PRO A 236 -10.56 -1.24 -16.66
CA PRO A 236 -11.83 -0.82 -17.23
C PRO A 236 -12.77 -0.10 -16.25
N PHE A 237 -12.79 -0.48 -14.96
CA PHE A 237 -13.52 0.29 -13.94
C PHE A 237 -12.94 1.70 -13.79
N LEU A 238 -11.62 1.86 -13.77
CA LEU A 238 -10.97 3.18 -13.71
C LEU A 238 -11.31 4.02 -14.95
N LYS A 239 -11.33 3.42 -16.16
CA LYS A 239 -11.77 4.10 -17.39
C LYS A 239 -13.24 4.52 -17.33
N LEU A 240 -14.12 3.67 -16.81
CA LEU A 240 -15.53 4.01 -16.58
C LEU A 240 -15.66 5.15 -15.58
N TRP A 241 -14.83 5.15 -14.54
CA TRP A 241 -14.77 6.20 -13.54
C TRP A 241 -14.38 7.55 -14.13
N THR A 242 -13.32 7.61 -14.94
CA THR A 242 -12.90 8.84 -15.62
C THR A 242 -14.00 9.36 -16.57
N ALA A 243 -14.66 8.46 -17.29
CA ALA A 243 -15.81 8.82 -18.13
C ALA A 243 -16.98 9.39 -17.30
N THR A 244 -17.26 8.81 -16.14
CA THR A 244 -18.31 9.30 -15.22
C THR A 244 -17.94 10.66 -14.63
N ALA A 245 -16.69 10.88 -14.21
CA ALA A 245 -16.24 12.18 -13.71
C ALA A 245 -16.46 13.28 -14.75
N LYS A 246 -16.16 13.00 -16.02
CA LYS A 246 -16.43 13.89 -17.15
C LYS A 246 -17.93 14.11 -17.40
N ASP A 247 -18.73 13.05 -17.41
CA ASP A 247 -20.19 13.13 -17.62
C ASP A 247 -20.89 13.97 -16.53
N TRP A 248 -20.52 13.70 -15.28
CA TRP A 248 -21.00 14.42 -14.10
C TRP A 248 -20.45 15.86 -14.02
N LYS A 249 -19.42 16.20 -14.81
CA LYS A 249 -18.68 17.47 -14.78
C LYS A 249 -18.14 17.77 -13.38
N VAL A 250 -17.49 16.78 -12.79
CA VAL A 250 -16.92 16.89 -11.46
C VAL A 250 -15.61 17.67 -11.52
N ASP A 251 -15.49 18.67 -10.66
CA ASP A 251 -14.24 19.36 -10.38
C ASP A 251 -13.68 18.82 -9.06
N PHE A 252 -12.43 18.37 -9.07
CA PHE A 252 -11.78 17.79 -7.91
C PHE A 252 -10.94 18.86 -7.20
N PRO A 253 -11.14 19.10 -5.89
CA PRO A 253 -10.48 20.20 -5.20
C PRO A 253 -8.98 19.95 -4.94
N MET A 254 -8.51 18.72 -5.10
CA MET A 254 -7.12 18.32 -4.89
C MET A 254 -6.80 16.99 -5.57
N GLU A 255 -5.51 16.69 -5.68
CA GLU A 255 -5.01 15.35 -5.96
C GLU A 255 -4.81 14.58 -4.66
N LEU A 256 -5.08 13.28 -4.70
CA LEU A 256 -4.73 12.32 -3.65
C LEU A 256 -3.51 11.51 -4.11
N ALA A 257 -3.16 10.44 -3.39
CA ALA A 257 -2.08 9.54 -3.82
C ALA A 257 -2.29 9.01 -5.25
N ILE A 258 -3.54 8.71 -5.60
CA ILE A 258 -3.94 8.30 -6.95
C ILE A 258 -4.49 9.51 -7.70
N LYS A 259 -3.86 9.85 -8.82
CA LYS A 259 -4.24 11.01 -9.64
C LYS A 259 -5.69 10.88 -10.10
N ASN A 260 -6.44 11.98 -10.10
CA ASN A 260 -7.85 12.00 -10.50
C ASN A 260 -8.07 11.38 -11.89
N GLU A 261 -7.18 11.64 -12.84
CA GLU A 261 -7.29 11.12 -14.21
C GLU A 261 -6.70 9.72 -14.41
N ALA A 262 -6.30 9.02 -13.35
CA ALA A 262 -5.72 7.68 -13.45
C ALA A 262 -6.72 6.67 -14.04
N ALA A 263 -6.38 6.10 -15.19
CA ALA A 263 -7.19 5.12 -15.93
C ALA A 263 -6.60 3.70 -15.91
N SER A 264 -5.50 3.49 -15.19
CA SER A 264 -4.84 2.21 -14.98
C SER A 264 -4.22 2.18 -13.58
N LEU A 265 -4.10 0.98 -12.99
CA LEU A 265 -3.37 0.77 -11.73
C LEU A 265 -1.85 0.82 -11.91
N PHE A 266 -1.33 0.47 -13.09
CA PHE A 266 0.10 0.32 -13.36
C PHE A 266 0.59 1.27 -14.46
N SER A 267 0.58 2.58 -14.18
CA SER A 267 1.15 3.60 -15.07
C SER A 267 1.89 4.69 -14.29
N ASN A 268 2.80 5.39 -14.97
CA ASN A 268 3.49 6.56 -14.43
C ASN A 268 2.55 7.77 -14.19
N GLU A 269 1.33 7.71 -14.72
CA GLU A 269 0.26 8.68 -14.46
C GLU A 269 -0.66 8.27 -13.30
N THR A 270 -0.50 7.08 -12.71
CA THR A 270 -1.38 6.61 -11.63
C THR A 270 -1.10 7.32 -10.31
N LEU A 271 0.16 7.35 -9.87
CA LEU A 271 0.56 7.90 -8.57
C LEU A 271 0.99 9.37 -8.67
N SER A 272 0.53 10.21 -7.75
CA SER A 272 0.94 11.63 -7.65
C SER A 272 2.26 11.75 -6.88
N LEU A 273 3.34 12.16 -7.56
CA LEU A 273 4.59 12.50 -6.89
C LEU A 273 4.40 13.68 -5.91
N GLU A 274 3.50 14.61 -6.22
CA GLU A 274 3.12 15.74 -5.36
C GLU A 274 2.64 15.30 -3.99
N TYR A 275 1.78 14.29 -3.98
CA TYR A 275 1.26 13.71 -2.75
C TYR A 275 2.38 13.16 -1.86
N PHE A 276 3.27 12.32 -2.41
CA PHE A 276 4.33 11.67 -1.63
C PHE A 276 5.41 12.63 -1.16
N ALA A 277 5.73 13.63 -1.98
CA ALA A 277 6.73 14.62 -1.64
C ALA A 277 6.18 15.80 -0.81
N LYS A 278 4.88 15.78 -0.47
CA LYS A 278 4.21 16.74 0.42
C LYS A 278 4.44 18.20 -0.03
N THR A 279 4.39 18.43 -1.35
CA THR A 279 4.56 19.76 -1.93
C THR A 279 3.72 19.92 -3.18
N THR A 280 3.28 21.15 -3.43
CA THR A 280 2.42 21.52 -4.57
C THR A 280 3.18 21.88 -5.83
N GLN A 281 4.52 21.77 -5.82
CA GLN A 281 5.39 22.27 -6.91
C GLN A 281 6.50 21.27 -7.24
N LEU A 282 6.21 20.29 -8.10
CA LEU A 282 7.10 19.14 -8.36
C LEU A 282 7.32 18.73 -9.81
N SER A 283 6.75 19.41 -10.81
CA SER A 283 7.22 19.17 -12.16
C SER A 283 8.65 19.73 -12.27
N SER A 284 9.61 18.92 -11.84
CA SER A 284 11.02 19.22 -11.96
C SER A 284 11.33 19.20 -13.44
N SER A 285 11.70 20.36 -13.97
CA SER A 285 12.19 20.46 -15.34
C SER A 285 13.43 19.59 -15.53
N ASP A 286 13.73 19.20 -16.76
CA ASP A 286 14.95 18.46 -17.11
C ASP A 286 16.21 19.13 -16.55
N SER A 287 16.23 20.47 -16.50
CA SER A 287 17.34 21.24 -15.93
C SER A 287 17.51 21.05 -14.42
N GLN A 288 16.41 20.88 -13.68
CA GLN A 288 16.43 20.62 -12.23
C GLN A 288 16.92 19.19 -11.95
N VAL A 289 16.43 18.22 -12.73
CA VAL A 289 16.87 16.82 -12.64
C VAL A 289 18.36 16.70 -13.01
N ALA A 290 18.81 17.36 -14.06
CA ALA A 290 20.22 17.34 -14.49
C ALA A 290 21.16 17.93 -13.43
N LEU A 291 20.80 19.06 -12.82
CA LEU A 291 21.55 19.65 -11.71
C LEU A 291 21.59 18.71 -10.50
N GLY A 292 20.46 18.10 -10.15
CA GLY A 292 20.39 17.09 -9.10
C GLY A 292 21.31 15.89 -9.36
N LYS A 293 21.31 15.37 -10.60
CA LYS A 293 22.20 14.28 -11.05
C LYS A 293 23.66 14.70 -10.91
N GLN A 294 24.01 15.92 -11.31
CA GLN A 294 25.39 16.40 -11.17
C GLN A 294 25.84 16.42 -9.70
N LEU A 295 25.03 16.99 -8.81
CA LEU A 295 25.31 17.02 -7.37
C LEU A 295 25.42 15.62 -6.75
N PHE A 296 24.55 14.70 -7.16
CA PHE A 296 24.55 13.31 -6.71
C PHE A 296 25.85 12.56 -7.01
N ASN A 297 26.49 12.89 -8.13
CA ASN A 297 27.73 12.25 -8.61
C ASN A 297 29.01 13.00 -8.20
N ASP A 298 28.91 14.21 -7.62
CA ASP A 298 30.09 15.04 -7.35
C ASP A 298 30.76 14.68 -6.03
N SER A 299 31.88 13.95 -6.13
CA SER A 299 32.66 13.56 -4.96
C SER A 299 33.37 14.74 -4.30
N ASN A 300 33.56 15.88 -4.99
CA ASN A 300 34.24 17.05 -4.42
C ASN A 300 33.46 17.71 -3.28
N LEU A 301 32.17 17.36 -3.14
CA LEU A 301 31.30 17.87 -2.09
C LEU A 301 31.49 17.15 -0.75
N SER A 302 32.12 15.96 -0.73
CA SER A 302 32.50 15.30 0.51
C SER A 302 33.81 15.85 1.08
N THR A 303 33.99 15.72 2.40
CA THR A 303 35.20 16.21 3.07
C THR A 303 36.46 15.51 2.57
N SER A 304 36.36 14.22 2.21
CA SER A 304 37.48 13.44 1.64
C SER A 304 37.70 13.67 0.15
N LYS A 305 36.76 14.34 -0.54
CA LYS A 305 36.68 14.48 -2.01
C LYS A 305 36.58 13.16 -2.78
N SER A 306 36.27 12.05 -2.10
CA SER A 306 36.34 10.69 -2.64
C SER A 306 35.02 9.94 -2.59
N ILE A 307 33.96 10.54 -2.05
CA ILE A 307 32.66 9.90 -1.83
C ILE A 307 31.58 10.80 -2.40
N SER A 308 30.64 10.22 -3.13
CA SER A 308 29.41 10.84 -3.59
C SER A 308 28.24 9.90 -3.30
N CYS A 309 27.00 10.31 -3.59
CA CYS A 309 25.86 9.41 -3.46
C CYS A 309 26.02 8.21 -4.40
N ALA A 310 26.56 8.45 -5.60
CA ALA A 310 26.84 7.42 -6.61
C ALA A 310 27.93 6.41 -6.21
N THR A 311 28.69 6.66 -5.14
CA THR A 311 29.65 5.69 -4.60
C THR A 311 28.96 4.47 -3.99
N CYS A 312 27.81 4.65 -3.35
CA CYS A 312 27.01 3.57 -2.75
C CYS A 312 25.72 3.26 -3.52
N HIS A 313 25.32 4.14 -4.44
CA HIS A 313 24.11 3.99 -5.25
C HIS A 313 24.47 4.03 -6.74
N ILE A 314 25.07 2.94 -7.20
CA ILE A 314 25.60 2.74 -8.55
C ILE A 314 24.45 2.52 -9.54
N GLU A 315 24.37 3.35 -10.57
CA GLU A 315 23.27 3.35 -11.56
C GLU A 315 23.08 1.97 -12.19
N GLN A 316 24.16 1.29 -12.59
CA GLN A 316 24.11 -0.04 -13.22
C GLN A 316 23.62 -1.17 -12.30
N LEU A 317 23.64 -0.97 -10.97
CA LEU A 317 23.14 -1.92 -9.98
C LEU A 317 21.79 -1.45 -9.42
N ALA A 318 20.98 -0.83 -10.28
CA ALA A 318 19.71 -0.20 -9.91
C ALA A 318 19.83 0.70 -8.67
N PHE A 319 20.89 1.51 -8.59
CA PHE A 319 21.19 2.41 -7.47
C PHE A 319 21.44 1.70 -6.13
N THR A 320 22.10 0.54 -6.15
CA THR A 320 22.73 -0.13 -4.99
C THR A 320 24.25 -0.20 -5.16
N ASP A 321 24.97 -0.90 -4.27
CA ASP A 321 26.43 -1.09 -4.37
C ASP A 321 26.87 -2.55 -4.56
N GLY A 322 25.93 -3.51 -4.59
CA GLY A 322 26.22 -4.92 -4.82
C GLY A 322 26.98 -5.62 -3.69
N ILE A 323 26.99 -5.05 -2.47
CA ILE A 323 27.70 -5.63 -1.32
C ILE A 323 26.80 -5.77 -0.10
N SER A 324 27.10 -6.72 0.80
CA SER A 324 26.24 -6.97 1.96
C SER A 324 26.14 -5.78 2.91
N LYS A 325 27.28 -5.19 3.28
CA LYS A 325 27.35 -4.01 4.14
C LYS A 325 28.55 -3.14 3.72
N PRO A 326 28.35 -1.86 3.36
CA PRO A 326 29.47 -0.96 3.08
C PRO A 326 30.37 -0.77 4.28
N LYS A 327 31.63 -0.42 4.02
CA LYS A 327 32.62 -0.24 5.08
C LYS A 327 32.17 0.85 6.06
N GLY A 328 32.03 0.47 7.33
CA GLY A 328 31.62 1.39 8.40
C GLY A 328 30.10 1.56 8.55
N LEU A 329 29.31 0.88 7.73
CA LEU A 329 27.85 0.81 7.84
C LEU A 329 27.41 -0.58 8.32
N THR A 330 26.22 -0.64 8.90
CA THR A 330 25.66 -1.87 9.49
C THR A 330 24.61 -2.55 8.60
N ARG A 331 24.23 -1.91 7.49
CA ARG A 331 23.16 -2.34 6.59
C ARG A 331 23.59 -2.28 5.13
N ASN A 332 22.94 -3.09 4.29
CA ASN A 332 23.00 -3.02 2.83
C ASN A 332 22.49 -1.66 2.34
N SER A 333 22.98 -1.21 1.18
CA SER A 333 22.50 0.04 0.54
C SER A 333 21.22 -0.25 -0.26
N PRO A 334 20.04 0.27 0.15
CA PRO A 334 18.81 0.00 -0.58
C PRO A 334 18.80 0.71 -1.94
N THR A 335 18.06 0.17 -2.90
CA THR A 335 17.81 0.85 -4.19
C THR A 335 17.14 2.21 -3.97
N LEU A 336 17.51 3.19 -4.81
CA LEU A 336 16.82 4.48 -4.87
C LEU A 336 15.66 4.51 -5.87
N THR A 337 15.56 3.52 -6.76
CA THR A 337 14.46 3.42 -7.72
C THR A 337 13.13 3.25 -7.00
N TYR A 338 12.07 3.92 -7.46
CA TYR A 338 10.73 3.92 -6.86
C TYR A 338 10.65 4.39 -5.39
N SER A 339 11.74 4.91 -4.82
CA SER A 339 11.76 5.44 -3.44
C SER A 339 10.89 6.70 -3.27
N ALA A 340 10.59 7.39 -4.38
CA ALA A 340 9.73 8.55 -4.43
C ALA A 340 8.30 8.28 -3.94
N TYR A 341 7.84 7.03 -4.00
CA TYR A 341 6.48 6.59 -3.63
C TYR A 341 6.44 5.97 -2.22
N GLN A 342 7.26 6.48 -1.31
CA GLN A 342 7.34 6.04 0.09
C GLN A 342 7.04 7.20 1.05
N GLN A 343 6.48 6.88 2.22
CA GLN A 343 6.18 7.85 3.28
C GLN A 343 7.25 7.86 4.39
N GLY A 344 8.06 6.80 4.48
CA GLY A 344 9.18 6.69 5.41
C GLY A 344 10.44 6.15 4.76
N PHE A 345 11.59 6.64 5.21
CA PHE A 345 12.89 6.44 4.56
C PHE A 345 13.91 5.82 5.53
N PHE A 346 14.94 5.19 4.97
CA PHE A 346 15.82 4.20 5.62
C PHE A 346 15.10 2.90 6.02
N TYR A 347 15.88 1.84 6.26
CA TYR A 347 15.35 0.56 6.76
C TYR A 347 14.67 0.68 8.13
N ASP A 348 15.07 1.61 9.00
CA ASP A 348 14.43 1.83 10.32
C ASP A 348 13.35 2.93 10.30
N LYS A 349 12.98 3.41 9.11
CA LYS A 349 11.94 4.44 8.91
C LYS A 349 12.23 5.75 9.68
N ARG A 350 13.49 6.06 10.01
CA ARG A 350 13.83 7.21 10.87
C ARG A 350 13.66 8.57 10.18
N ALA A 351 13.62 8.61 8.86
CA ALA A 351 13.41 9.84 8.10
C ALA A 351 12.01 9.89 7.48
N GLY A 352 11.32 11.04 7.61
CA GLY A 352 9.96 11.24 7.09
C GLY A 352 9.88 11.88 5.70
N SER A 353 11.02 12.13 5.05
CA SER A 353 11.12 12.63 3.67
C SER A 353 12.47 12.30 3.04
N LEU A 354 12.55 12.29 1.70
CA LEU A 354 13.80 12.18 0.94
C LEU A 354 14.79 13.30 1.32
N GLU A 355 14.32 14.54 1.45
CA GLU A 355 15.15 15.67 1.88
C GLU A 355 15.73 15.46 3.28
N GLY A 356 14.95 14.86 4.19
CA GLY A 356 15.42 14.48 5.52
C GLY A 356 16.49 13.39 5.46
N GLN A 357 16.30 12.37 4.61
CA GLN A 357 17.28 11.31 4.37
C GLN A 357 18.62 11.88 3.87
N ILE A 358 18.58 12.82 2.92
CA ILE A 358 19.78 13.47 2.37
C ILE A 358 20.59 14.18 3.47
N VAL A 359 19.93 14.88 4.41
CA VAL A 359 20.61 15.51 5.55
C VAL A 359 21.34 14.48 6.39
N SER A 360 20.67 13.38 6.73
CA SER A 360 21.22 12.33 7.59
C SER A 360 22.45 11.67 6.97
N VAL A 361 22.44 11.42 5.65
CA VAL A 361 23.58 10.83 4.92
C VAL A 361 24.76 11.80 4.85
N ILE A 362 24.52 13.08 4.53
CA ILE A 362 25.60 14.09 4.46
C ILE A 362 26.31 14.25 5.80
N ASN A 363 25.55 14.22 6.91
CA ASN A 363 26.07 14.42 8.26
C ASN A 363 26.73 13.15 8.85
N ASN A 364 26.60 11.99 8.21
CA ASN A 364 27.14 10.74 8.75
C ASN A 364 28.66 10.68 8.54
N SER A 365 29.39 10.45 9.63
CA SER A 365 30.86 10.37 9.66
C SER A 365 31.44 9.19 8.89
N ASN A 366 30.66 8.12 8.67
CA ASN A 366 31.06 6.94 7.92
C ASN A 366 30.65 7.01 6.44
N GLU A 367 29.92 8.05 6.04
CA GLU A 367 29.49 8.30 4.67
C GLU A 367 30.21 9.54 4.13
N PHE A 368 29.55 10.71 4.08
CA PHE A 368 30.14 11.93 3.54
C PHE A 368 31.13 12.61 4.49
N HIS A 369 31.04 12.34 5.80
CA HIS A 369 31.82 12.99 6.85
C HIS A 369 31.82 14.53 6.70
N SER A 370 30.66 15.09 6.35
CA SER A 370 30.50 16.52 6.10
C SER A 370 29.35 17.07 6.94
N ASP A 371 28.98 18.30 6.66
CA ASP A 371 27.75 18.90 7.17
C ASP A 371 27.08 19.69 6.04
N LEU A 372 25.76 19.79 6.10
CA LEU A 372 24.99 20.41 5.03
C LEU A 372 25.37 21.88 4.76
N LYS A 373 25.89 22.61 5.75
CA LYS A 373 26.33 24.00 5.59
C LYS A 373 27.62 24.04 4.79
N SER A 374 28.60 23.20 5.11
CA SER A 374 29.86 23.08 4.36
C SER A 374 29.60 22.59 2.93
N PHE A 375 28.74 21.59 2.76
CA PHE A 375 28.30 21.08 1.46
C PHE A 375 27.66 22.19 0.60
N THR A 376 26.72 22.95 1.18
CA THR A 376 26.08 24.08 0.49
C THR A 376 27.10 25.16 0.14
N LYS A 377 28.07 25.43 1.02
CA LYS A 377 29.07 26.47 0.80
C LYS A 377 29.98 26.14 -0.39
N ALA A 378 30.35 24.87 -0.56
CA ALA A 378 31.12 24.42 -1.71
C ALA A 378 30.38 24.71 -3.03
N ILE A 379 29.07 24.41 -3.07
CA ILE A 379 28.20 24.68 -4.23
C ILE A 379 28.07 26.19 -4.50
N GLU A 380 27.90 27.01 -3.47
CA GLU A 380 27.83 28.48 -3.60
C GLU A 380 29.12 29.11 -4.15
N THR A 381 30.27 28.47 -3.95
CA THR A 381 31.57 28.98 -4.38
C THR A 381 31.94 28.58 -5.81
N ASP A 382 31.23 27.61 -6.40
CA ASP A 382 31.44 27.17 -7.77
C ASP A 382 30.54 27.96 -8.73
N SER A 383 31.17 28.75 -9.61
CA SER A 383 30.45 29.57 -10.60
C SER A 383 29.58 28.76 -11.56
N SER A 384 29.92 27.50 -11.84
CA SER A 384 29.11 26.59 -12.67
C SER A 384 27.81 26.27 -11.96
N TYR A 385 27.87 25.80 -10.71
CA TYR A 385 26.67 25.52 -9.92
C TYR A 385 25.80 26.76 -9.71
N VAL A 386 26.40 27.93 -9.43
CA VAL A 386 25.65 29.18 -9.29
C VAL A 386 24.82 29.49 -10.55
N ASN A 387 25.40 29.34 -11.74
CA ASN A 387 24.70 29.56 -13.00
C ASN A 387 23.60 28.51 -13.25
N GLN A 388 23.86 27.24 -12.93
CA GLN A 388 22.87 26.17 -13.07
C GLN A 388 21.69 26.36 -12.12
N PHE A 389 21.92 26.69 -10.84
CA PHE A 389 20.85 26.96 -9.88
C PHE A 389 20.00 28.17 -10.29
N LYS A 390 20.64 29.23 -10.79
CA LYS A 390 19.93 30.40 -11.33
C LYS A 390 19.01 30.01 -12.50
N THR A 391 19.47 29.11 -13.37
CA THR A 391 18.71 28.64 -14.53
C THR A 391 17.59 27.68 -14.13
N ALA A 392 17.88 26.70 -13.29
CA ALA A 392 16.97 25.59 -12.98
C ALA A 392 15.90 25.95 -11.95
N TYR A 393 16.24 26.78 -10.94
CA TYR A 393 15.32 27.10 -9.85
C TYR A 393 14.96 28.58 -9.78
N ASN A 394 15.72 29.47 -10.41
CA ASN A 394 15.55 30.93 -10.27
C ASN A 394 15.51 31.40 -8.80
N VAL A 395 16.28 30.72 -7.94
CA VAL A 395 16.40 31.01 -6.50
C VAL A 395 17.86 31.12 -6.09
N THR A 396 18.08 31.73 -4.92
CA THR A 396 19.39 31.72 -4.25
C THR A 396 19.71 30.32 -3.73
N ILE A 397 20.94 29.87 -3.95
CA ILE A 397 21.45 28.62 -3.37
C ILE A 397 21.38 28.73 -1.84
N ASN A 398 20.79 27.73 -1.23
CA ASN A 398 20.76 27.50 0.21
C ASN A 398 20.53 26.01 0.49
N GLN A 399 20.65 25.61 1.76
CA GLN A 399 20.51 24.21 2.19
C GLN A 399 19.20 23.54 1.74
N GLN A 400 18.08 24.26 1.71
CA GLN A 400 16.80 23.71 1.27
C GLN A 400 16.82 23.42 -0.23
N THR A 401 17.30 24.37 -1.04
CA THR A 401 17.36 24.24 -2.51
C THR A 401 18.36 23.15 -2.96
N VAL A 402 19.48 22.99 -2.25
CA VAL A 402 20.45 21.91 -2.52
C VAL A 402 19.84 20.54 -2.25
N ARG A 403 19.20 20.35 -1.09
CA ARG A 403 18.50 19.08 -0.76
C ARG A 403 17.39 18.79 -1.75
N LYS A 404 16.60 19.81 -2.12
CA LYS A 404 15.56 19.69 -3.14
C LYS A 404 16.15 19.24 -4.49
N ALA A 405 17.27 19.82 -4.93
CA ALA A 405 17.88 19.42 -6.19
C ALA A 405 18.27 17.95 -6.23
N ILE A 406 18.93 17.45 -5.18
CA ILE A 406 19.29 16.03 -5.08
C ILE A 406 18.02 15.16 -5.00
N ALA A 407 17.02 15.57 -4.20
CA ALA A 407 15.77 14.83 -4.07
C ALA A 407 14.96 14.79 -5.38
N ASP A 408 14.96 15.88 -6.16
CA ASP A 408 14.31 15.94 -7.48
C ASP A 408 14.93 14.93 -8.46
N TYR A 409 16.25 14.75 -8.43
CA TYR A 409 16.90 13.68 -9.19
C TYR A 409 16.47 12.29 -8.70
N VAL A 410 16.51 12.02 -7.40
CA VAL A 410 16.07 10.72 -6.85
C VAL A 410 14.60 10.43 -7.22
N ARG A 411 13.73 11.45 -7.20
CA ARG A 411 12.32 11.33 -7.61
C ARG A 411 12.13 11.01 -9.08
N SER A 412 13.11 11.30 -9.93
CA SER A 412 13.05 10.98 -11.37
C SER A 412 13.42 9.53 -11.69
N LEU A 413 13.92 8.75 -10.72
CA LEU A 413 14.46 7.40 -10.95
C LEU A 413 13.39 6.29 -11.08
N ASN A 414 12.21 6.60 -11.63
CA ASN A 414 11.08 5.68 -11.76
C ASN A 414 10.60 5.64 -13.21
N GLU A 415 10.95 4.59 -13.96
CA GLU A 415 10.73 4.52 -15.42
C GLU A 415 9.33 4.01 -15.81
N TRP A 416 8.76 3.06 -15.04
CA TRP A 416 7.47 2.41 -15.31
C TRP A 416 7.41 1.68 -16.68
N ASP A 417 8.54 1.13 -17.12
CA ASP A 417 8.73 0.57 -18.46
C ASP A 417 9.23 -0.89 -18.46
N SER A 418 9.19 -1.55 -17.30
CA SER A 418 9.55 -2.95 -17.15
C SER A 418 8.69 -3.88 -18.04
N LYS A 419 9.13 -5.12 -18.23
CA LYS A 419 8.34 -6.13 -18.96
C LYS A 419 6.93 -6.25 -18.36
N TRP A 420 6.83 -6.26 -17.03
CA TRP A 420 5.56 -6.26 -16.31
C TRP A 420 4.69 -5.07 -16.71
N ASP A 421 5.23 -3.86 -16.60
CA ASP A 421 4.50 -2.61 -16.84
C ASP A 421 3.94 -2.52 -18.27
N LYS A 422 4.75 -2.89 -19.28
CA LYS A 422 4.33 -2.91 -20.68
C LYS A 422 3.23 -3.93 -20.92
N ASN A 423 3.32 -5.12 -20.32
CA ASN A 423 2.32 -6.17 -20.51
C ASN A 423 1.01 -5.88 -19.77
N ILE A 424 1.05 -5.40 -18.53
CA ILE A 424 -0.18 -5.12 -17.77
C ILE A 424 -0.97 -3.94 -18.34
N ARG A 425 -0.30 -3.00 -19.03
CA ARG A 425 -0.96 -1.94 -19.81
C ARG A 425 -1.43 -2.39 -21.21
N GLY A 426 -1.11 -3.62 -21.62
CA GLY A 426 -1.44 -4.16 -22.94
C GLY A 426 -0.62 -3.55 -24.09
N GLU A 427 0.54 -2.96 -23.80
CA GLU A 427 1.51 -2.48 -24.79
C GLU A 427 2.31 -3.65 -25.40
N GLN A 428 2.45 -4.72 -24.62
CA GLN A 428 3.05 -6.00 -25.00
C GLN A 428 2.17 -7.16 -24.54
N ASN A 429 2.43 -8.35 -25.07
CA ASN A 429 1.78 -9.59 -24.67
C ASN A 429 2.75 -10.77 -24.78
N ASP A 430 3.86 -10.65 -24.06
CA ASP A 430 5.00 -11.59 -24.04
C ASP A 430 5.35 -12.08 -22.63
N LEU A 431 4.49 -11.83 -21.63
CA LEU A 431 4.51 -12.58 -20.38
C LEU A 431 4.25 -14.06 -20.66
N THR A 432 5.10 -14.90 -20.10
CA THR A 432 4.96 -16.34 -20.08
C THR A 432 3.91 -16.77 -19.06
N VAL A 433 3.44 -18.01 -19.18
CA VAL A 433 2.52 -18.59 -18.19
C VAL A 433 3.15 -18.59 -16.79
N SER A 434 4.44 -18.90 -16.69
CA SER A 434 5.20 -18.89 -15.43
C SER A 434 5.21 -17.50 -14.76
N GLU A 435 5.42 -16.43 -15.52
CA GLU A 435 5.43 -15.07 -14.97
C GLU A 435 4.02 -14.62 -14.50
N ILE A 436 2.96 -15.02 -15.21
CA ILE A 436 1.57 -14.75 -14.79
C ILE A 436 1.22 -15.56 -13.53
N ASN A 437 1.58 -16.85 -13.50
CA ASN A 437 1.41 -17.70 -12.32
C ASN A 437 2.16 -17.13 -11.12
N GLY A 438 3.40 -16.66 -11.32
CA GLY A 438 4.21 -16.01 -10.30
C GLY A 438 3.52 -14.82 -9.67
N PHE A 439 2.90 -13.95 -10.47
CA PHE A 439 2.12 -12.83 -9.95
C PHE A 439 0.91 -13.30 -9.13
N ASN A 440 0.19 -14.32 -9.62
CA ASN A 440 -0.98 -14.85 -8.91
C ASN A 440 -0.59 -15.51 -7.58
N LEU A 441 0.52 -16.25 -7.54
CA LEU A 441 1.10 -16.82 -6.31
C LEU A 441 1.53 -15.71 -5.35
N PHE A 442 2.28 -14.71 -5.84
CA PHE A 442 2.76 -13.56 -5.06
C PHE A 442 1.60 -12.81 -4.37
N ASN A 443 0.47 -12.67 -5.06
CA ASN A 443 -0.72 -11.98 -4.56
C ASN A 443 -1.76 -12.94 -3.95
N GLY A 444 -1.44 -14.22 -3.78
CA GLY A 444 -2.37 -15.24 -3.29
C GLY A 444 -1.70 -16.14 -2.29
N LYS A 445 -1.49 -17.40 -2.67
CA LYS A 445 -0.92 -18.46 -1.82
C LYS A 445 0.37 -18.06 -1.10
N ALA A 446 1.27 -17.34 -1.76
CA ALA A 446 2.56 -16.95 -1.19
C ALA A 446 2.49 -15.71 -0.26
N LYS A 447 1.33 -15.02 -0.24
CA LYS A 447 1.02 -13.88 0.65
C LYS A 447 2.01 -12.71 0.56
N CYS A 448 2.90 -12.64 -0.43
CA CYS A 448 3.91 -11.58 -0.53
C CYS A 448 3.28 -10.18 -0.66
N ALA A 449 2.14 -10.09 -1.34
CA ALA A 449 1.39 -8.83 -1.53
C ALA A 449 0.66 -8.31 -0.28
N THR A 450 0.74 -9.00 0.87
CA THR A 450 0.25 -8.46 2.15
C THR A 450 1.22 -7.46 2.77
N CYS A 451 2.47 -7.39 2.29
CA CYS A 451 3.46 -6.37 2.68
C CYS A 451 4.06 -5.64 1.46
N HIS A 452 4.10 -6.26 0.28
CA HIS A 452 4.64 -5.67 -0.96
C HIS A 452 3.51 -5.20 -1.89
N PHE A 453 2.95 -4.03 -1.58
CA PHE A 453 1.72 -3.56 -2.20
C PHE A 453 1.91 -2.99 -3.61
N ALA A 454 1.02 -3.36 -4.51
CA ALA A 454 0.91 -2.75 -5.84
C ALA A 454 0.61 -1.23 -5.76
N PRO A 455 1.05 -0.44 -6.75
CA PRO A 455 1.75 -0.87 -7.98
C PRO A 455 3.29 -0.80 -7.90
N VAL A 456 3.84 -0.27 -6.79
CA VAL A 456 5.30 -0.11 -6.58
C VAL A 456 5.93 -1.25 -5.79
N PHE A 457 5.13 -2.21 -5.33
CA PHE A 457 5.52 -3.42 -4.60
C PHE A 457 6.41 -3.16 -3.38
N ASN A 458 6.04 -2.13 -2.60
CA ASN A 458 6.71 -1.74 -1.36
C ASN A 458 5.71 -1.71 -0.18
N GLY A 459 6.20 -1.41 1.03
CA GLY A 459 5.35 -1.35 2.23
C GLY A 459 4.41 -0.16 2.35
N THR A 460 4.23 0.68 1.33
CA THR A 460 3.34 1.83 1.42
C THR A 460 1.88 1.42 1.21
N VAL A 461 1.07 1.54 2.26
CA VAL A 461 -0.24 0.86 2.35
C VAL A 461 -1.30 1.51 1.44
N PRO A 462 -1.86 0.78 0.46
CA PRO A 462 -2.89 1.26 -0.45
C PRO A 462 -4.29 1.24 0.21
N PRO A 463 -5.31 1.86 -0.41
CA PRO A 463 -5.24 2.74 -1.57
C PRO A 463 -4.92 4.21 -1.20
N ASP A 464 -4.74 4.50 0.09
CA ASP A 464 -4.46 5.86 0.57
C ASP A 464 -2.99 6.24 0.50
N TYR A 465 -2.09 5.26 0.63
CA TYR A 465 -0.64 5.44 0.61
C TYR A 465 -0.12 6.46 1.63
N MET A 466 -0.78 6.53 2.80
CA MET A 466 -0.49 7.48 3.87
C MET A 466 0.63 7.03 4.82
N ASP A 467 0.93 5.73 4.86
CA ASP A 467 1.98 5.19 5.73
C ASP A 467 2.80 4.10 5.02
N THR A 468 4.04 3.93 5.45
CA THR A 468 4.90 2.82 5.05
C THR A 468 5.11 1.87 6.22
N GLU A 469 4.71 0.61 6.04
CA GLU A 469 4.81 -0.44 7.04
C GLU A 469 6.25 -0.89 7.30
N MET A 470 6.40 -1.55 8.44
CA MET A 470 7.65 -2.17 8.89
C MET A 470 7.33 -3.55 9.41
N GLU A 471 8.19 -4.50 9.09
CA GLU A 471 8.03 -5.90 9.40
C GLU A 471 9.18 -6.40 10.25
N HIS A 472 8.88 -7.37 11.10
CA HIS A 472 9.88 -8.16 11.79
C HIS A 472 9.76 -9.59 11.27
N LEU A 473 10.76 -10.00 10.49
CA LEU A 473 10.77 -11.29 9.82
C LEU A 473 11.68 -12.34 10.49
N GLY A 474 12.43 -11.93 11.52
CA GLY A 474 13.49 -12.75 12.12
C GLY A 474 14.66 -13.02 11.16
N VAL A 475 15.12 -12.01 10.42
CA VAL A 475 16.25 -12.13 9.50
C VAL A 475 17.51 -12.58 10.25
N PRO A 476 18.20 -13.65 9.80
CA PRO A 476 19.35 -14.18 10.51
C PRO A 476 20.64 -13.36 10.26
N GLU A 477 21.59 -13.45 11.18
CA GLU A 477 22.95 -12.87 11.05
C GLU A 477 23.73 -13.52 9.90
N ILE A 478 23.51 -14.81 9.65
CA ILE A 478 24.13 -15.62 8.59
C ILE A 478 23.07 -16.46 7.88
N ALA A 479 23.25 -16.73 6.59
CA ALA A 479 22.33 -17.56 5.83
C ALA A 479 22.36 -19.00 6.32
N VAL A 480 21.26 -19.47 6.90
CA VAL A 480 21.09 -20.85 7.38
C VAL A 480 19.64 -21.28 7.23
N ILE A 481 19.43 -22.59 7.11
CA ILE A 481 18.11 -23.21 7.00
C ILE A 481 17.56 -23.73 8.34
N SER A 482 18.37 -23.71 9.40
CA SER A 482 18.01 -24.18 10.74
C SER A 482 19.02 -23.66 11.78
N ASN A 483 18.61 -23.64 13.06
CA ASN A 483 19.44 -23.13 14.17
C ASN A 483 19.96 -21.70 13.91
N GLY A 484 19.11 -20.87 13.30
CA GLY A 484 19.39 -19.48 13.03
C GLY A 484 19.62 -18.68 14.32
N ARG A 485 20.37 -17.59 14.16
CA ARG A 485 20.48 -16.53 15.14
C ARG A 485 20.08 -15.23 14.47
N ILE A 486 19.21 -14.47 15.11
CA ILE A 486 18.77 -13.18 14.57
C ILE A 486 19.94 -12.21 14.41
N ASP A 487 19.89 -11.41 13.34
CA ASP A 487 20.83 -10.30 13.13
C ASP A 487 20.77 -9.32 14.32
N PRO A 488 21.93 -8.86 14.85
CA PRO A 488 21.96 -8.03 16.05
C PRO A 488 21.47 -6.59 15.84
N ASP A 489 21.19 -6.16 14.61
CA ASP A 489 20.63 -4.84 14.34
C ASP A 489 19.20 -4.76 14.88
N LEU A 490 18.98 -3.85 15.84
CA LEU A 490 17.69 -3.70 16.51
C LEU A 490 16.68 -2.90 15.67
N GLY A 491 17.06 -2.39 14.51
CA GLY A 491 16.15 -1.76 13.56
C GLY A 491 15.50 -0.50 14.12
N ARG A 492 14.16 -0.44 14.01
CA ARG A 492 13.35 0.68 14.50
C ARG A 492 13.56 1.01 15.98
N TYR A 493 13.86 0.01 16.80
CA TYR A 493 14.18 0.20 18.22
C TYR A 493 15.19 1.30 18.44
N ASP A 494 16.21 1.44 17.59
CA ASP A 494 17.28 2.39 17.86
C ASP A 494 16.86 3.85 17.79
N VAL A 495 15.71 4.13 17.17
CA VAL A 495 15.14 5.47 17.03
C VAL A 495 14.38 5.88 18.29
N PHE A 496 13.48 5.02 18.81
CA PHE A 496 12.57 5.36 19.93
C PHE A 496 12.80 4.57 21.23
N LYS A 497 13.65 3.55 21.19
CA LYS A 497 13.89 2.58 22.28
C LYS A 497 12.63 1.81 22.71
N THR A 498 11.68 1.63 21.79
CA THR A 498 10.44 0.87 22.02
C THR A 498 10.70 -0.62 21.90
N GLU A 499 10.63 -1.36 23.01
CA GLU A 499 10.93 -2.80 23.07
C GLU A 499 10.16 -3.63 22.02
N ASN A 500 8.88 -3.34 21.79
CA ASN A 500 8.03 -4.01 20.79
C ASN A 500 8.42 -3.74 19.32
N ARG A 501 9.39 -2.85 19.07
CA ARG A 501 9.91 -2.50 17.73
C ARG A 501 11.35 -2.97 17.49
N LYS A 502 11.86 -3.88 18.31
CA LYS A 502 13.14 -4.56 18.04
C LYS A 502 13.05 -5.36 16.75
N HIS A 503 14.07 -5.22 15.91
CA HIS A 503 14.24 -5.94 14.64
C HIS A 503 13.15 -5.65 13.59
N PHE A 504 12.42 -4.54 13.74
CA PHE A 504 11.49 -4.05 12.72
C PHE A 504 12.22 -3.23 11.65
N PHE A 505 11.96 -3.57 10.39
CA PHE A 505 12.50 -2.87 9.23
C PHE A 505 11.41 -2.59 8.20
N LYS A 506 11.51 -1.44 7.54
CA LYS A 506 10.65 -1.00 6.44
C LYS A 506 10.71 -1.99 5.28
N THR A 507 9.55 -2.36 4.75
CA THR A 507 9.44 -3.20 3.55
C THR A 507 9.94 -2.44 2.30
N PRO A 508 11.02 -2.89 1.63
CA PRO A 508 11.53 -2.24 0.43
C PRO A 508 10.66 -2.55 -0.80
N THR A 509 10.89 -1.81 -1.89
CA THR A 509 10.31 -2.19 -3.20
C THR A 509 11.02 -3.43 -3.73
N ILE A 510 10.30 -4.26 -4.49
CA ILE A 510 10.88 -5.33 -5.31
C ILE A 510 10.97 -4.98 -6.81
N ARG A 511 10.70 -3.72 -7.18
CA ARG A 511 11.04 -3.25 -8.53
C ARG A 511 12.56 -3.25 -8.69
N ASN A 512 13.05 -3.72 -9.83
CA ASN A 512 14.47 -3.94 -10.11
C ASN A 512 15.19 -4.97 -9.20
N ILE A 513 14.45 -5.83 -8.47
CA ILE A 513 15.04 -6.74 -7.45
C ILE A 513 16.04 -7.75 -8.03
N GLU A 514 15.96 -8.06 -9.32
CA GLU A 514 16.93 -8.93 -10.00
C GLU A 514 18.36 -8.37 -9.97
N LEU A 515 18.50 -7.05 -9.84
CA LEU A 515 19.78 -6.33 -9.94
C LEU A 515 20.35 -5.88 -8.59
N THR A 516 19.63 -6.11 -7.49
CA THR A 516 19.92 -5.51 -6.19
C THR A 516 20.37 -6.54 -5.14
N ALA A 517 20.94 -7.66 -5.57
CA ALA A 517 21.61 -8.57 -4.65
C ALA A 517 22.83 -7.89 -4.01
N PRO A 518 23.21 -8.25 -2.77
CA PRO A 518 22.54 -9.20 -1.89
C PRO A 518 21.33 -8.61 -1.15
N TYR A 519 20.46 -9.47 -0.62
CA TYR A 519 19.13 -9.13 -0.12
C TYR A 519 19.04 -9.04 1.42
N MET A 520 17.91 -8.45 1.88
CA MET A 520 17.62 -8.07 3.28
C MET A 520 18.42 -6.85 3.77
N HIS A 521 18.08 -6.32 4.94
CA HIS A 521 18.75 -5.14 5.51
C HIS A 521 20.24 -5.37 5.77
N ASN A 522 20.66 -6.63 5.94
CA ASN A 522 22.05 -7.01 6.21
C ASN A 522 22.77 -7.68 5.03
N GLY A 523 22.10 -7.86 3.88
CA GLY A 523 22.70 -8.48 2.70
C GLY A 523 23.07 -9.96 2.89
N VAL A 524 22.29 -10.70 3.70
CA VAL A 524 22.60 -12.09 4.09
C VAL A 524 22.36 -13.10 2.97
N TYR A 525 21.38 -12.87 2.10
CA TYR A 525 21.03 -13.76 0.98
C TYR A 525 21.60 -13.23 -0.33
N GLN A 526 22.17 -14.10 -1.16
CA GLN A 526 22.79 -13.74 -2.44
C GLN A 526 21.83 -13.92 -3.63
N THR A 527 20.80 -14.75 -3.46
CA THR A 527 19.90 -15.16 -4.54
C THR A 527 18.43 -14.97 -4.17
N LEU A 528 17.56 -14.81 -5.16
CA LEU A 528 16.11 -14.72 -4.93
C LEU A 528 15.56 -16.06 -4.41
N GLU A 529 16.17 -17.16 -4.82
CA GLU A 529 15.88 -18.52 -4.37
C GLU A 529 16.04 -18.65 -2.85
N GLU A 530 17.14 -18.14 -2.27
CA GLU A 530 17.34 -18.11 -0.82
C GLU A 530 16.31 -17.23 -0.11
N VAL A 531 15.94 -16.09 -0.71
CA VAL A 531 14.92 -15.20 -0.14
C VAL A 531 13.55 -15.88 -0.12
N VAL A 532 13.13 -16.48 -1.24
CA VAL A 532 11.83 -17.16 -1.35
C VAL A 532 11.79 -18.40 -0.46
N ASP A 533 12.87 -19.17 -0.36
CA ASP A 533 12.97 -20.32 0.57
C ASP A 533 12.84 -19.88 2.04
N PHE A 534 13.46 -18.75 2.43
CA PHE A 534 13.30 -18.19 3.78
C PHE A 534 11.84 -17.87 4.12
N TYR A 535 11.12 -17.21 3.20
CA TYR A 535 9.69 -16.94 3.38
C TYR A 535 8.86 -18.23 3.38
N ASN A 536 9.14 -19.17 2.47
CA ASN A 536 8.43 -20.44 2.36
C ASN A 536 8.52 -21.27 3.65
N ARG A 537 9.62 -21.16 4.40
CA ARG A 537 9.81 -21.84 5.70
C ARG A 537 9.04 -21.20 6.86
N GLY A 538 8.52 -19.98 6.73
CA GLY A 538 7.93 -19.22 7.83
C GLY A 538 8.90 -18.23 8.50
N GLY A 539 9.91 -17.75 7.76
CA GLY A 539 10.84 -16.73 8.22
C GLY A 539 11.76 -17.19 9.35
N GLY A 540 12.03 -16.31 10.32
CA GLY A 540 12.90 -16.58 11.47
C GLY A 540 12.47 -17.82 12.27
N TYR A 541 11.17 -17.95 12.54
CA TYR A 541 10.61 -19.16 13.18
C TYR A 541 10.94 -20.42 12.38
N GLY A 542 10.74 -20.37 11.06
CA GLY A 542 11.02 -21.47 10.13
C GLY A 542 12.46 -21.97 10.12
N ILE A 543 13.41 -21.11 10.50
CA ILE A 543 14.84 -21.44 10.61
C ILE A 543 15.32 -21.62 12.05
N GLY A 544 14.40 -21.69 13.02
CA GLY A 544 14.70 -21.99 14.43
C GLY A 544 15.01 -20.79 15.32
N ILE A 545 14.73 -19.56 14.88
CA ILE A 545 14.79 -18.35 15.72
C ILE A 545 13.44 -18.20 16.45
N ILE A 546 13.24 -19.03 17.47
CA ILE A 546 11.94 -19.17 18.15
C ILE A 546 11.67 -18.10 19.22
N ASP A 547 12.70 -17.38 19.66
CA ASP A 547 12.61 -16.34 20.70
C ASP A 547 12.18 -14.97 20.11
N GLN A 548 11.14 -14.93 19.26
CA GLN A 548 10.71 -13.72 18.53
C GLN A 548 9.21 -13.44 18.69
N GLU A 549 8.82 -12.79 19.79
CA GLU A 549 7.41 -12.56 20.15
C GLU A 549 6.61 -11.77 19.09
N TYR A 550 7.27 -10.96 18.26
CA TYR A 550 6.60 -10.00 17.36
C TYR A 550 6.88 -10.25 15.87
N GLN A 551 7.22 -11.49 15.46
CA GLN A 551 7.35 -11.79 14.04
C GLN A 551 6.01 -11.51 13.34
N THR A 552 6.05 -10.75 12.25
CA THR A 552 4.83 -10.34 11.51
C THR A 552 4.48 -11.31 10.39
N LEU A 553 5.44 -12.11 9.94
CA LEU A 553 5.22 -13.22 9.01
C LEU A 553 4.60 -14.42 9.75
N PRO A 554 3.59 -15.11 9.19
CA PRO A 554 3.09 -16.37 9.73
C PRO A 554 4.22 -17.38 9.98
N THR A 555 4.12 -18.10 11.10
CA THR A 555 5.13 -19.10 11.49
C THR A 555 5.03 -20.39 10.70
N GLU A 556 3.86 -20.68 10.14
CA GLU A 556 3.63 -21.88 9.34
C GLU A 556 4.26 -21.76 7.95
N PRO A 557 4.88 -22.84 7.44
CA PRO A 557 5.38 -22.87 6.08
C PRO A 557 4.28 -22.60 5.05
N LEU A 558 4.62 -21.88 3.98
CA LEU A 558 3.71 -21.60 2.87
C LEU A 558 3.46 -22.84 2.00
N ASN A 559 4.28 -23.89 2.15
CA ASN A 559 4.21 -25.14 1.40
C ASN A 559 4.20 -24.90 -0.12
N LEU A 560 5.05 -23.98 -0.59
CA LEU A 560 5.31 -23.76 -2.01
C LEU A 560 6.18 -24.89 -2.56
N SER A 561 5.80 -25.43 -3.71
CA SER A 561 6.62 -26.32 -4.51
C SER A 561 7.78 -25.56 -5.17
N GLN A 562 8.78 -26.28 -5.68
CA GLN A 562 9.88 -25.65 -6.41
C GLN A 562 9.39 -24.87 -7.63
N GLU A 563 8.44 -25.41 -8.38
CA GLU A 563 7.84 -24.74 -9.55
C GLU A 563 7.13 -23.44 -9.15
N GLU A 564 6.39 -23.44 -8.04
CA GLU A 564 5.74 -22.22 -7.53
C GLU A 564 6.76 -21.16 -7.09
N MET A 565 7.87 -21.58 -6.46
CA MET A 565 8.95 -20.65 -6.10
C MET A 565 9.62 -20.06 -7.35
N ASP A 566 9.88 -20.89 -8.37
CA ASP A 566 10.47 -20.46 -9.63
C ASP A 566 9.53 -19.48 -10.38
N ASP A 567 8.23 -19.75 -10.40
CA ASP A 567 7.21 -18.87 -10.98
C ASP A 567 7.23 -17.48 -10.30
N ILE A 568 7.26 -17.42 -8.97
CA ILE A 568 7.36 -16.15 -8.22
C ILE A 568 8.64 -15.38 -8.59
N ILE A 569 9.77 -16.08 -8.67
CA ILE A 569 11.05 -15.48 -9.08
C ILE A 569 10.98 -14.93 -10.50
N ASN A 570 10.37 -15.68 -11.43
CA ASN A 570 10.19 -15.23 -12.81
C ASN A 570 9.33 -13.97 -12.86
N PHE A 571 8.23 -13.90 -12.11
CA PHE A 571 7.45 -12.68 -11.95
C PHE A 571 8.31 -11.51 -11.44
N MET A 572 9.08 -11.70 -10.36
CA MET A 572 9.91 -10.63 -9.79
C MET A 572 10.93 -10.08 -10.81
N LYS A 573 11.51 -10.93 -11.66
CA LYS A 573 12.42 -10.51 -12.74
C LYS A 573 11.72 -9.66 -13.81
N THR A 574 10.42 -9.83 -14.02
CA THR A 574 9.67 -8.96 -14.94
C THR A 574 9.55 -7.51 -14.50
N LEU A 575 9.88 -7.21 -13.23
CA LEU A 575 9.85 -5.87 -12.63
C LEU A 575 11.14 -5.06 -12.86
N THR A 576 12.07 -5.57 -13.66
CA THR A 576 13.30 -4.86 -14.05
C THR A 576 12.99 -3.84 -15.14
N ASP A 577 13.29 -2.56 -14.88
CA ASP A 577 13.14 -1.45 -15.83
C ASP A 577 14.01 -1.68 -17.08
N ALA A 578 13.53 -1.27 -18.25
CA ALA A 578 14.18 -1.63 -19.52
C ALA A 578 15.59 -1.06 -19.64
N ARG A 579 15.84 0.12 -19.06
CA ARG A 579 17.16 0.79 -19.07
C ARG A 579 18.30 -0.02 -18.46
N PHE A 580 18.02 -1.09 -17.72
CA PHE A 580 19.03 -1.95 -17.09
C PHE A 580 19.24 -3.29 -17.81
N ILE A 581 18.41 -3.60 -18.81
CA ILE A 581 18.45 -4.86 -19.57
C ILE A 581 19.32 -4.69 -20.84
N ASP A 582 19.44 -3.46 -21.35
CA ASP A 582 20.10 -3.10 -22.61
C ASP A 582 21.62 -2.86 -22.51
#